data_AF-A0A9P8JHE3-F1
#
_entry.id   AF-A0A9P8JHE3-F1
#
_cell.length_a   1.000
_cell.length_b   1.000
_cell.length_c   1.000
_cell.angle_alpha   90.00
_cell.angle_beta   90.00
_cell.angle_gamma   90.00
#
_symmetry.space_group_name_H-M   'P 1'
#
loop_
_entity.id
_entity.type
_entity.pdbx_description
1 polymer ?
#
loop_
_entity_poly.entity_id
_entity_poly.type
_entity_poly.pdbx_seq_one_letter_code
_entity_poly.pdbx_strand_id
1 'polypeptide(L)'
;KVALYNAFAEYLVWDRKNKRRSPFDFELRCSLYERALLRFPTVIEWWLDLADFVLKTNSHSPIILTILERATRHCPWSGDLWSRRVLRAEVDKLPYDEVEQVKHKATNSGLLDIGGMEEVLKVYASWCGYLRRRAFAPDNTDDEIDMADMGITGTLEDASVAGKKTYGSDYKGDPLFRLEKIHVKFLLEARRYQDARMVFERLRSTHSASADFWLFWYRIEIMVWAHERMSEAVRIETPETAPHNATSVLREALQQRNLDWPEKILEVWPDHFSQHESPEALQEAQADART
;
A
#
# COMPACT_ATOMS: atom_id res chain seq x y z
N LYS A 1 -21.89 8.12 -30.98
CA LYS A 1 -21.37 7.61 -29.69
C LYS A 1 -20.66 8.69 -28.89
N VAL A 2 -19.73 9.46 -29.47
CA VAL A 2 -19.00 10.56 -28.79
C VAL A 2 -19.92 11.63 -28.19
N ALA A 3 -20.87 12.17 -28.96
CA ALA A 3 -21.81 13.18 -28.44
C ALA A 3 -22.63 12.69 -27.22
N LEU A 4 -23.03 11.41 -27.23
CA LEU A 4 -23.75 10.81 -26.11
C LEU A 4 -22.85 10.62 -24.88
N TYR A 5 -21.59 10.23 -25.08
CA TYR A 5 -20.60 10.16 -24.00
C TYR A 5 -20.41 11.53 -23.36
N ASN A 6 -20.17 12.57 -24.16
CA ASN A 6 -19.99 13.94 -23.66
C ASN A 6 -21.20 14.43 -22.89
N ALA A 7 -22.42 14.17 -23.39
CA ALA A 7 -23.65 14.55 -22.69
C ALA A 7 -23.75 13.87 -21.31
N PHE A 8 -23.41 12.59 -21.19
CA PHE A 8 -23.36 11.92 -19.89
C PHE A 8 -22.24 12.43 -18.99
N ALA A 9 -21.03 12.64 -19.54
CA ALA A 9 -19.89 13.15 -18.79
C ALA A 9 -20.20 14.54 -18.19
N GLU A 10 -20.73 15.46 -18.99
CA GLU A 10 -21.16 16.78 -18.56
C GLU A 10 -22.24 16.70 -17.49
N TYR A 11 -23.25 15.84 -17.69
CA TYR A 11 -24.34 15.70 -16.73
C TYR A 11 -23.86 15.10 -15.40
N LEU A 12 -23.00 14.08 -15.42
CA LEU A 12 -22.41 13.50 -14.20
C LEU A 12 -21.54 14.52 -13.45
N VAL A 13 -20.75 15.33 -14.15
CA VAL A 13 -19.99 16.43 -13.55
C VAL A 13 -20.91 17.47 -12.91
N TRP A 14 -21.97 17.87 -13.62
CA TRP A 14 -22.96 18.81 -13.09
C TRP A 14 -23.66 18.26 -11.85
N ASP A 15 -24.10 16.99 -11.88
CA ASP A 15 -24.84 16.37 -10.78
C ASP A 15 -23.97 16.21 -9.52
N ARG A 16 -22.68 15.88 -9.67
CA ARG A 16 -21.72 15.85 -8.55
C ARG A 16 -21.59 17.21 -7.85
N LYS A 17 -21.61 18.31 -8.60
CA LYS A 17 -21.51 19.68 -8.05
C LYS A 17 -22.81 20.16 -7.42
N ASN A 18 -23.96 19.71 -7.94
CA ASN A 18 -25.27 20.19 -7.52
C ASN A 18 -25.98 19.13 -6.66
N LYS A 19 -25.86 19.25 -5.33
CA LYS A 19 -26.64 18.41 -4.41
C LYS A 19 -28.11 18.79 -4.50
N ARG A 20 -28.99 17.87 -4.90
CA ARG A 20 -30.44 18.14 -4.92
C ARG A 20 -30.98 17.96 -3.51
N ARG A 21 -31.81 18.90 -3.06
CA ARG A 21 -32.56 18.77 -1.80
C ARG A 21 -33.86 17.99 -2.04
N SER A 22 -33.74 16.80 -2.62
CA SER A 22 -34.87 15.91 -2.91
C SER A 22 -34.77 14.66 -2.06
N PRO A 23 -35.89 14.12 -1.54
CA PRO A 23 -35.92 12.81 -0.90
C PRO A 23 -35.42 11.67 -1.80
N PHE A 24 -35.46 11.86 -3.13
CA PHE A 24 -35.05 10.87 -4.13
C PHE A 24 -33.66 11.16 -4.75
N ASP A 25 -32.84 12.02 -4.13
CA ASP A 25 -31.53 12.39 -4.68
C ASP A 25 -30.63 11.15 -4.88
N PHE A 26 -30.69 10.20 -3.95
CA PHE A 26 -29.94 8.95 -4.02
C PHE A 26 -30.33 8.11 -5.23
N GLU A 27 -31.62 7.79 -5.39
CA GLU A 27 -32.13 6.96 -6.47
C GLU A 27 -31.91 7.62 -7.83
N LEU A 28 -32.11 8.94 -7.92
CA LEU A 28 -31.92 9.70 -9.16
C LEU A 28 -30.46 9.69 -9.60
N ARG A 29 -29.52 9.89 -8.67
CA ARG A 29 -28.09 9.87 -8.99
C ARG A 29 -27.61 8.47 -9.35
N CYS A 30 -27.99 7.45 -8.59
CA CYS A 30 -27.73 6.06 -8.94
C CYS A 30 -28.26 5.73 -10.34
N SER A 31 -29.50 6.11 -10.64
CA SER A 31 -30.12 5.90 -11.96
C SER A 31 -29.37 6.61 -13.09
N LEU A 32 -28.80 7.79 -12.83
CA LEU A 32 -28.00 8.52 -13.82
C LEU A 32 -26.70 7.76 -14.16
N TYR A 33 -25.97 7.29 -13.14
CA TYR A 33 -24.78 6.44 -13.36
C TYR A 33 -25.15 5.14 -14.07
N GLU A 34 -26.21 4.45 -13.65
CA GLU A 34 -26.66 3.20 -14.27
C GLU A 34 -26.98 3.38 -15.76
N ARG A 35 -27.65 4.48 -16.13
CA ARG A 35 -27.93 4.83 -17.53
C ARG A 35 -26.66 5.10 -18.33
N ALA A 36 -25.68 5.76 -17.72
CA ALA A 36 -24.39 6.05 -18.35
C ALA A 36 -23.59 4.75 -18.56
N LEU A 37 -23.49 3.92 -17.52
CA LEU A 37 -22.77 2.64 -17.52
C LEU A 37 -23.42 1.58 -18.41
N LEU A 38 -24.74 1.62 -18.59
CA LEU A 38 -25.42 0.78 -19.58
C LEU A 38 -24.96 1.07 -21.02
N ARG A 39 -24.56 2.32 -21.31
CA ARG A 39 -24.09 2.74 -22.64
C ARG A 39 -22.57 2.66 -22.77
N PHE A 40 -21.84 2.90 -21.69
CA PHE A 40 -20.38 2.95 -21.65
C PHE A 40 -19.84 2.16 -20.45
N PRO A 41 -19.97 0.83 -20.46
CA PRO A 41 -19.64 -0.01 -19.31
C PRO A 41 -18.14 -0.11 -19.02
N THR A 42 -17.29 0.30 -19.96
CA THR A 42 -15.82 0.22 -19.84
C THR A 42 -15.20 1.51 -19.27
N VAL A 43 -16.01 2.48 -18.82
CA VAL A 43 -15.54 3.73 -18.23
C VAL A 43 -15.31 3.52 -16.73
N ILE A 44 -14.07 3.24 -16.35
CA ILE A 44 -13.65 2.92 -14.97
C ILE A 44 -14.09 4.02 -13.99
N GLU A 45 -13.81 5.28 -14.31
CA GLU A 45 -14.13 6.42 -13.44
C GLU A 45 -15.59 6.48 -13.03
N TRP A 46 -16.53 6.11 -13.91
CA TRP A 46 -17.95 6.16 -13.60
C TRP A 46 -18.39 5.04 -12.66
N TRP A 47 -17.73 3.87 -12.72
CA TRP A 47 -17.93 2.82 -11.73
C TRP A 47 -17.38 3.22 -10.36
N LEU A 48 -16.18 3.82 -10.33
CA LEU A 48 -15.54 4.30 -9.11
C LEU A 48 -16.38 5.41 -8.46
N ASP A 49 -16.80 6.40 -9.24
CA ASP A 49 -17.65 7.50 -8.81
C ASP A 49 -19.00 6.99 -8.22
N LEU A 50 -19.62 5.99 -8.88
CA LEU A 50 -20.86 5.38 -8.38
C LEU A 50 -20.62 4.65 -7.05
N ALA A 51 -19.58 3.82 -6.96
CA ALA A 51 -19.23 3.11 -5.73
C ALA A 51 -18.92 4.09 -4.59
N ASP A 52 -18.16 5.16 -4.86
CA ASP A 52 -17.81 6.19 -3.88
C ASP A 52 -19.03 7.00 -3.44
N PHE A 53 -19.95 7.29 -4.35
CA PHE A 53 -21.20 7.95 -4.01
C PHE A 53 -22.01 7.10 -3.04
N VAL A 54 -22.24 5.83 -3.37
CA VAL A 54 -23.02 4.92 -2.50
C VAL A 54 -22.31 4.74 -1.15
N LEU A 55 -20.98 4.57 -1.14
CA LEU A 55 -20.18 4.46 0.07
C LEU A 55 -20.30 5.69 0.98
N LYS A 56 -20.22 6.90 0.41
CA LYS A 56 -20.34 8.16 1.17
C LYS A 56 -21.75 8.41 1.68
N THR A 57 -22.77 7.89 1.00
CA THR A 57 -24.17 8.01 1.45
C THR A 57 -24.52 6.96 2.51
N ASN A 58 -24.10 5.71 2.32
CA ASN A 58 -24.31 4.63 3.27
C ASN A 58 -23.16 3.61 3.15
N SER A 59 -22.21 3.69 4.09
CA SER A 59 -21.03 2.83 4.13
C SER A 59 -21.35 1.34 4.30
N HIS A 60 -22.52 1.00 4.84
CA HIS A 60 -22.97 -0.37 5.06
C HIS A 60 -23.87 -0.91 3.95
N SER A 61 -24.08 -0.15 2.86
CA SER A 61 -24.94 -0.57 1.76
C SER A 61 -24.40 -1.85 1.09
N PRO A 62 -25.18 -2.94 1.05
CA PRO A 62 -24.75 -4.20 0.41
C PRO A 62 -24.64 -4.05 -1.12
N ILE A 63 -25.20 -2.99 -1.69
CA ILE A 63 -25.15 -2.69 -3.12
C ILE A 63 -23.72 -2.35 -3.57
N ILE A 64 -22.85 -1.89 -2.67
CA ILE A 64 -21.48 -1.51 -3.02
C ILE A 64 -20.71 -2.70 -3.59
N LEU A 65 -20.82 -3.87 -2.97
CA LEU A 65 -20.19 -5.08 -3.48
C LEU A 65 -20.73 -5.42 -4.87
N THR A 66 -22.05 -5.42 -5.05
CA THR A 66 -22.67 -5.77 -6.35
C THR A 66 -22.26 -4.82 -7.48
N ILE A 67 -22.08 -3.52 -7.18
CA ILE A 67 -21.53 -2.54 -8.12
C ILE A 67 -20.10 -2.94 -8.51
N LEU A 68 -19.24 -3.25 -7.54
CA LEU A 68 -17.84 -3.64 -7.79
C LEU A 68 -17.73 -4.97 -8.54
N GLU A 69 -18.62 -5.93 -8.30
CA GLU A 69 -18.69 -7.18 -9.05
C GLU A 69 -19.09 -6.97 -10.51
N ARG A 70 -19.96 -6.00 -10.79
CA ARG A 70 -20.31 -5.60 -12.17
C ARG A 70 -19.15 -4.85 -12.81
N ALA A 71 -18.55 -3.91 -12.10
CA ALA A 71 -17.45 -3.10 -12.58
C ALA A 71 -16.26 -3.96 -12.99
N THR A 72 -15.83 -4.90 -12.13
CA THR A 72 -14.71 -5.81 -12.40
C THR A 72 -14.97 -6.78 -13.56
N ARG A 73 -16.23 -7.10 -13.88
CA ARG A 73 -16.57 -7.86 -15.11
C ARG A 73 -16.45 -7.03 -16.38
N HIS A 74 -16.78 -5.74 -16.31
CA HIS A 74 -16.71 -4.85 -17.47
C HIS A 74 -15.34 -4.20 -17.69
N CYS A 75 -14.58 -4.00 -16.61
CA CYS A 75 -13.26 -3.40 -16.60
C CYS A 75 -12.25 -4.29 -15.85
N PRO A 76 -12.01 -5.54 -16.30
CA PRO A 76 -11.13 -6.48 -15.59
C PRO A 76 -9.66 -6.06 -15.56
N TRP A 77 -9.26 -5.10 -16.39
CA TRP A 77 -7.91 -4.50 -16.41
C TRP A 77 -7.68 -3.43 -15.34
N SER A 78 -8.70 -3.04 -14.57
CA SER A 78 -8.59 -2.02 -13.53
C SER A 78 -8.30 -2.64 -12.17
N GLY A 79 -7.05 -2.51 -11.73
CA GLY A 79 -6.61 -2.83 -10.38
C GLY A 79 -7.36 -2.02 -9.33
N ASP A 80 -7.67 -0.74 -9.57
CA ASP A 80 -8.46 0.07 -8.62
C ASP A 80 -9.83 -0.56 -8.28
N LEU A 81 -10.54 -1.07 -9.29
CA LEU A 81 -11.83 -1.73 -9.09
C LEU A 81 -11.68 -3.06 -8.35
N TRP A 82 -10.66 -3.85 -8.69
CA TRP A 82 -10.38 -5.12 -8.01
C TRP A 82 -9.95 -4.91 -6.55
N SER A 83 -9.06 -3.96 -6.28
CA SER A 83 -8.62 -3.61 -4.92
C SER A 83 -9.80 -3.16 -4.06
N ARG A 84 -10.67 -2.30 -4.59
CA ARG A 84 -11.90 -1.90 -3.88
C ARG A 84 -12.84 -3.08 -3.64
N ARG A 85 -12.92 -4.04 -4.58
CA ARG A 85 -13.71 -5.26 -4.41
C ARG A 85 -13.15 -6.14 -3.28
N VAL A 86 -11.83 -6.34 -3.21
CA VAL A 86 -11.18 -7.09 -2.12
C VAL A 86 -11.43 -6.41 -0.77
N LEU A 87 -11.21 -5.09 -0.68
CA LEU A 87 -11.49 -4.33 0.54
C LEU A 87 -12.97 -4.39 0.92
N ARG A 88 -13.88 -4.34 -0.05
CA ARG A 88 -15.32 -4.42 0.25
C ARG A 88 -15.72 -5.79 0.76
N ALA A 89 -15.18 -6.86 0.17
CA ALA A 89 -15.40 -8.23 0.62
C ALA A 89 -14.94 -8.42 2.08
N GLU A 90 -13.82 -7.80 2.46
CA GLU A 90 -13.37 -7.77 3.85
C GLU A 90 -14.32 -6.99 4.77
N VAL A 91 -14.77 -5.80 4.36
CA VAL A 91 -15.74 -4.99 5.13
C VAL A 91 -17.05 -5.74 5.35
N ASP A 92 -17.52 -6.47 4.33
CA ASP A 92 -18.71 -7.32 4.39
C ASP A 92 -18.46 -8.66 5.11
N LYS A 93 -17.23 -8.89 5.61
CA LYS A 93 -16.81 -10.08 6.35
C LYS A 93 -17.07 -11.39 5.60
N LEU A 94 -16.82 -11.40 4.31
CA LEU A 94 -16.91 -12.63 3.52
C LEU A 94 -15.88 -13.66 4.00
N PRO A 95 -16.18 -14.97 3.86
CA PRO A 95 -15.24 -16.04 4.18
C PRO A 95 -13.91 -15.89 3.41
N TYR A 96 -12.82 -16.42 3.99
CA TYR A 96 -11.48 -16.38 3.38
C TYR A 96 -11.49 -16.86 1.92
N ASP A 97 -12.08 -18.02 1.67
CA ASP A 97 -12.16 -18.63 0.34
C ASP A 97 -12.83 -17.71 -0.69
N GLU A 98 -13.83 -16.92 -0.28
CA GLU A 98 -14.50 -15.98 -1.18
C GLU A 98 -13.61 -14.78 -1.51
N VAL A 99 -12.89 -14.23 -0.52
CA VAL A 99 -11.94 -13.12 -0.75
C VAL A 99 -10.76 -13.59 -1.60
N GLU A 100 -10.25 -14.78 -1.34
CA GLU A 100 -9.18 -15.42 -2.12
C GLU A 100 -9.61 -15.65 -3.57
N GLN A 101 -10.86 -16.11 -3.79
CA GLN A 101 -11.42 -16.23 -5.13
C GLN A 101 -11.52 -14.89 -5.86
N VAL A 102 -11.74 -13.76 -5.17
CA VAL A 102 -11.69 -12.43 -5.80
C VAL A 102 -10.28 -12.14 -6.32
N LYS A 103 -9.24 -12.42 -5.51
CA LYS A 103 -7.83 -12.29 -5.92
C LYS A 103 -7.53 -13.17 -7.14
N HIS A 104 -7.91 -14.44 -7.10
CA HIS A 104 -7.70 -15.36 -8.22
C HIS A 104 -8.45 -14.94 -9.49
N LYS A 105 -9.69 -14.45 -9.39
CA LYS A 105 -10.44 -13.94 -10.54
C LYS A 105 -9.73 -12.74 -11.19
N ALA A 106 -9.14 -11.86 -10.37
CA ALA A 106 -8.37 -10.73 -10.86
C ALA A 106 -7.11 -11.19 -11.61
N THR A 107 -6.33 -12.09 -11.02
CA THR A 107 -4.98 -12.45 -11.52
C THR A 107 -4.98 -13.54 -12.59
N ASN A 108 -5.92 -14.49 -12.56
CA ASN A 108 -5.87 -15.67 -13.43
C ASN A 108 -6.41 -15.39 -14.85
N SER A 109 -7.15 -14.30 -15.04
CA SER A 109 -7.73 -13.95 -16.35
C SER A 109 -6.68 -13.45 -17.35
N GLY A 110 -5.51 -12.98 -16.88
CA GLY A 110 -4.51 -12.28 -17.70
C GLY A 110 -4.98 -10.91 -18.23
N LEU A 111 -6.24 -10.52 -17.97
CA LEU A 111 -6.77 -9.23 -18.41
C LEU A 111 -6.26 -8.08 -17.54
N LEU A 112 -5.92 -8.36 -16.28
CA LEU A 112 -5.29 -7.39 -15.39
C LEU A 112 -3.91 -6.96 -15.90
N ASP A 113 -3.15 -7.89 -16.45
CA ASP A 113 -1.81 -7.64 -17.02
C ASP A 113 -1.86 -6.62 -18.18
N ILE A 114 -2.99 -6.51 -18.89
CA ILE A 114 -3.20 -5.52 -19.97
C ILE A 114 -3.18 -4.08 -19.41
N GLY A 115 -3.63 -3.89 -18.17
CA GLY A 115 -3.54 -2.61 -17.46
C GLY A 115 -2.10 -2.23 -17.05
N GLY A 116 -1.16 -3.16 -17.19
CA GLY A 116 0.22 -3.00 -16.78
C GLY A 116 0.45 -3.35 -15.30
N MET A 117 1.71 -3.38 -14.91
CA MET A 117 2.12 -3.85 -13.58
C MET A 117 1.59 -2.97 -12.45
N GLU A 118 1.33 -1.69 -12.70
CA GLU A 118 0.71 -0.80 -11.71
C GLU A 118 -0.66 -1.32 -11.26
N GLU A 119 -1.48 -1.81 -12.19
CA GLU A 119 -2.80 -2.35 -11.87
C GLU A 119 -2.70 -3.69 -11.11
N VAL A 120 -1.72 -4.52 -11.46
CA VAL A 120 -1.41 -5.76 -10.75
C VAL A 120 -0.98 -5.49 -9.29
N LEU A 121 -0.06 -4.55 -9.10
CA LEU A 121 0.46 -4.17 -7.78
C LEU A 121 -0.64 -3.61 -6.86
N LYS A 122 -1.61 -2.86 -7.40
CA LYS A 122 -2.78 -2.39 -6.62
C LYS A 122 -3.57 -3.56 -6.03
N VAL A 123 -3.83 -4.60 -6.81
CA VAL A 123 -4.60 -5.78 -6.36
C VAL A 123 -3.81 -6.56 -5.31
N TYR A 124 -2.53 -6.82 -5.58
CA TYR A 124 -1.64 -7.49 -4.63
C TYR A 124 -1.49 -6.73 -3.32
N ALA A 125 -1.35 -5.40 -3.36
CA ALA A 125 -1.28 -4.59 -2.15
C ALA A 125 -2.58 -4.68 -1.33
N SER A 126 -3.74 -4.69 -2.00
CA SER A 126 -5.03 -4.88 -1.33
C SER A 126 -5.14 -6.26 -0.69
N TRP A 127 -4.70 -7.31 -1.39
CA TRP A 127 -4.70 -8.70 -0.91
C TRP A 127 -3.76 -8.90 0.28
N CYS A 128 -2.49 -8.48 0.17
CA CYS A 128 -1.53 -8.55 1.28
C CYS A 128 -2.01 -7.72 2.49
N GLY A 129 -2.66 -6.58 2.24
CA GLY A 129 -3.27 -5.78 3.28
C GLY A 129 -4.39 -6.51 4.01
N TYR A 130 -5.23 -7.25 3.29
CA TYR A 130 -6.27 -8.12 3.85
C TYR A 130 -5.66 -9.24 4.71
N LEU A 131 -4.69 -9.99 4.17
CA LEU A 131 -4.02 -11.07 4.89
C LEU A 131 -3.42 -10.59 6.21
N ARG A 132 -2.71 -9.45 6.19
CA ARG A 132 -2.16 -8.84 7.40
C ARG A 132 -3.24 -8.47 8.42
N ARG A 133 -4.32 -7.80 8.00
CA ARG A 133 -5.39 -7.39 8.93
C ARG A 133 -6.10 -8.59 9.53
N ARG A 134 -6.30 -9.66 8.76
CA ARG A 134 -6.89 -10.92 9.22
C ARG A 134 -5.99 -11.62 10.24
N ALA A 135 -4.69 -11.73 9.95
CA ALA A 135 -3.71 -12.38 10.83
C ALA A 135 -3.61 -11.75 12.24
N PHE A 136 -3.95 -10.46 12.38
CA PHE A 136 -3.92 -9.74 13.66
C PHE A 136 -5.31 -9.25 14.10
N ALA A 137 -6.38 -9.89 13.61
CA ALA A 137 -7.73 -9.63 14.08
C ALA A 137 -7.90 -10.15 15.54
N PRO A 138 -8.82 -9.59 16.35
CA PRO A 138 -9.00 -10.01 17.75
C PRO A 138 -9.38 -11.48 17.94
N ASP A 139 -9.91 -12.12 16.90
CA ASP A 139 -10.36 -13.51 16.83
C ASP A 139 -9.39 -14.41 16.04
N ASN A 140 -8.13 -13.97 15.84
CA ASN A 140 -7.13 -14.74 15.10
C ASN A 140 -6.72 -16.05 15.82
N THR A 141 -6.21 -16.98 15.03
CA THR A 141 -5.47 -18.16 15.50
C THR A 141 -4.00 -18.04 15.06
N ASP A 142 -3.09 -18.77 15.69
CA ASP A 142 -1.68 -18.79 15.25
C ASP A 142 -1.54 -19.24 13.78
N ASP A 143 -2.43 -20.14 13.32
CA ASP A 143 -2.49 -20.59 11.92
C ASP A 143 -2.74 -19.43 10.93
N GLU A 144 -3.47 -18.39 11.33
CA GLU A 144 -3.75 -17.22 10.48
C GLU A 144 -2.50 -16.37 10.24
N ILE A 145 -1.56 -16.35 11.19
CA ILE A 145 -0.27 -15.67 11.03
C ILE A 145 0.58 -16.40 9.99
N ASP A 146 0.67 -17.73 10.09
CA ASP A 146 1.43 -18.56 9.14
C ASP A 146 0.82 -18.50 7.74
N MET A 147 -0.53 -18.56 7.64
CA MET A 147 -1.24 -18.39 6.36
C MET A 147 -0.97 -17.02 5.74
N ALA A 148 -0.96 -15.94 6.53
CA ALA A 148 -0.64 -14.62 6.02
C ALA A 148 0.81 -14.49 5.59
N ASP A 149 1.77 -15.08 6.32
CA ASP A 149 3.19 -15.06 5.92
C ASP A 149 3.41 -15.76 4.57
N MET A 150 2.85 -16.96 4.43
CA MET A 150 2.88 -17.71 3.16
C MET A 150 2.19 -16.94 2.04
N GLY A 151 1.02 -16.36 2.30
CA GLY A 151 0.25 -15.62 1.30
C GLY A 151 0.93 -14.32 0.85
N ILE A 152 1.55 -13.57 1.77
CA ILE A 152 2.29 -12.34 1.47
C ILE A 152 3.58 -12.66 0.70
N THR A 153 4.35 -13.66 1.16
CA THR A 153 5.59 -14.08 0.49
C THR A 153 5.32 -14.63 -0.92
N GLY A 154 4.31 -15.49 -1.07
CA GLY A 154 3.89 -15.98 -2.38
C GLY A 154 3.41 -14.86 -3.29
N THR A 155 2.76 -13.83 -2.76
CA THR A 155 2.33 -12.67 -3.56
C THR A 155 3.52 -11.82 -4.03
N LEU A 156 4.58 -11.67 -3.22
CA LEU A 156 5.82 -11.02 -3.64
C LEU A 156 6.51 -11.78 -4.78
N GLU A 157 6.53 -13.11 -4.70
CA GLU A 157 7.06 -13.97 -5.76
C GLU A 157 6.22 -13.87 -7.04
N ASP A 158 4.89 -13.97 -6.94
CA ASP A 158 3.96 -13.79 -8.05
C ASP A 158 4.18 -12.44 -8.75
N ALA A 159 4.33 -11.36 -7.99
CA ALA A 159 4.61 -10.02 -8.52
C ALA A 159 5.96 -9.95 -9.25
N SER A 160 6.99 -10.62 -8.72
CA SER A 160 8.30 -10.72 -9.36
C SER A 160 8.23 -11.47 -10.69
N VAL A 161 7.50 -12.59 -10.73
CA VAL A 161 7.29 -13.40 -11.93
C VAL A 161 6.49 -12.62 -12.97
N ALA A 162 5.39 -11.97 -12.59
CA ALA A 162 4.56 -11.16 -13.48
C ALA A 162 5.36 -9.98 -14.07
N GLY A 163 6.14 -9.29 -13.25
CA GLY A 163 7.00 -8.19 -13.70
C GLY A 163 8.08 -8.64 -14.68
N LYS A 164 8.79 -9.74 -14.39
CA LYS A 164 9.80 -10.31 -15.30
C LYS A 164 9.19 -10.83 -16.60
N LYS A 165 7.98 -11.39 -16.56
CA LYS A 165 7.26 -11.82 -17.77
C LYS A 165 6.91 -10.63 -18.67
N THR A 166 6.60 -9.48 -18.09
CA THR A 166 6.14 -8.29 -18.82
C THR A 166 7.30 -7.43 -19.32
N TYR A 167 8.33 -7.21 -18.49
CA TYR A 167 9.44 -6.29 -18.79
C TYR A 167 10.82 -6.98 -18.93
N GLY A 168 10.89 -8.31 -18.81
CA GLY A 168 12.14 -9.04 -18.94
C GLY A 168 13.18 -8.67 -17.88
N SER A 169 14.43 -8.52 -18.31
CA SER A 169 15.56 -8.15 -17.46
C SER A 169 15.49 -6.72 -16.90
N ASP A 170 14.66 -5.87 -17.49
CA ASP A 170 14.55 -4.46 -17.08
C ASP A 170 13.62 -4.28 -15.87
N TYR A 171 12.93 -5.35 -15.45
CA TYR A 171 12.09 -5.30 -14.26
C TYR A 171 12.95 -5.21 -12.98
N LYS A 172 12.88 -4.06 -12.31
CA LYS A 172 13.60 -3.78 -11.06
C LYS A 172 12.74 -3.87 -9.80
N GLY A 173 11.49 -4.34 -9.90
CA GLY A 173 10.52 -4.35 -8.80
C GLY A 173 9.58 -3.14 -8.81
N ASP A 174 8.71 -3.05 -7.81
CA ASP A 174 7.83 -1.91 -7.59
C ASP A 174 8.67 -0.70 -7.12
N PRO A 175 8.74 0.42 -7.88
CA PRO A 175 9.52 1.59 -7.48
C PRO A 175 9.15 2.14 -6.09
N LEU A 176 7.90 1.91 -5.64
CA LEU A 176 7.38 2.35 -4.36
C LEU A 176 7.43 1.27 -3.27
N PHE A 177 7.90 0.06 -3.60
CA PHE A 177 8.09 -1.11 -2.73
C PHE A 177 6.88 -1.34 -1.80
N ARG A 178 5.66 -1.23 -2.35
CA ARG A 178 4.40 -1.22 -1.59
C ARG A 178 4.13 -2.57 -0.93
N LEU A 179 4.40 -3.66 -1.63
CA LEU A 179 4.21 -5.01 -1.10
C LEU A 179 5.20 -5.29 0.03
N GLU A 180 6.44 -4.86 -0.12
CA GLU A 180 7.48 -5.01 0.88
C GLU A 180 7.22 -4.14 2.11
N LYS A 181 6.65 -2.93 1.96
CA LYS A 181 6.15 -2.14 3.11
C LYS A 181 5.10 -2.90 3.91
N ILE A 182 4.17 -3.57 3.24
CA ILE A 182 3.14 -4.39 3.91
C ILE A 182 3.77 -5.59 4.59
N HIS A 183 4.73 -6.26 3.93
CA HIS A 183 5.44 -7.40 4.49
C HIS A 183 6.27 -7.01 5.73
N VAL A 184 7.05 -5.92 5.66
CA VAL A 184 7.77 -5.36 6.82
C VAL A 184 6.78 -5.07 7.95
N LYS A 185 5.65 -4.41 7.67
CA LYS A 185 4.63 -4.12 8.69
C LYS A 185 4.08 -5.40 9.34
N PHE A 186 3.80 -6.44 8.55
CA PHE A 186 3.39 -7.77 9.03
C PHE A 186 4.45 -8.38 9.96
N LEU A 187 5.71 -8.41 9.54
CA LEU A 187 6.82 -8.98 10.33
C LEU A 187 7.03 -8.23 11.65
N LEU A 188 6.88 -6.91 11.66
CA LEU A 188 6.96 -6.12 12.89
C LEU A 188 5.82 -6.45 13.87
N GLU A 189 4.59 -6.64 13.37
CA GLU A 189 3.45 -7.05 14.19
C GLU A 189 3.61 -8.48 14.73
N ALA A 190 4.22 -9.37 13.94
CA ALA A 190 4.63 -10.71 14.35
C ALA A 190 5.89 -10.72 15.26
N ARG A 191 6.46 -9.56 15.60
CA ARG A 191 7.71 -9.41 16.39
C ARG A 191 8.93 -10.10 15.77
N ARG A 192 8.95 -10.28 14.46
CA ARG A 192 10.04 -10.87 13.67
C ARG A 192 10.96 -9.79 13.12
N TYR A 193 11.60 -9.03 14.01
CA TYR A 193 12.40 -7.85 13.66
C TYR A 193 13.58 -8.18 12.74
N GLN A 194 14.21 -9.34 12.94
CA GLN A 194 15.34 -9.75 12.11
C GLN A 194 14.92 -10.06 10.67
N ASP A 195 13.76 -10.70 10.49
CA ASP A 195 13.22 -10.97 9.16
C ASP A 195 12.84 -9.68 8.44
N ALA A 196 12.32 -8.68 9.18
CA ALA A 196 12.04 -7.36 8.64
C ALA A 196 13.32 -6.68 8.11
N ARG A 197 14.44 -6.81 8.84
CA ARG A 197 15.76 -6.34 8.37
C ARG A 197 16.22 -7.07 7.11
N MET A 198 15.98 -8.37 7.01
CA MET A 198 16.30 -9.13 5.79
C MET A 198 15.47 -8.68 4.57
N VAL A 199 14.28 -8.14 4.75
CA VAL A 199 13.53 -7.51 3.65
C VAL A 199 14.26 -6.26 3.15
N PHE A 200 14.70 -5.38 4.06
CA PHE A 200 15.46 -4.19 3.70
C PHE A 200 16.77 -4.51 2.99
N GLU A 201 17.50 -5.51 3.46
CA GLU A 201 18.74 -5.97 2.82
C GLU A 201 18.53 -6.42 1.36
N ARG A 202 17.40 -7.09 1.09
CA ARG A 202 17.05 -7.47 -0.29
C ARG A 202 16.70 -6.25 -1.14
N LEU A 203 15.88 -5.34 -0.60
CA LEU A 203 15.47 -4.10 -1.26
C LEU A 203 16.64 -3.15 -1.52
N ARG A 204 17.70 -3.19 -0.71
CA ARG A 204 18.89 -2.36 -0.87
C ARG A 204 19.49 -2.47 -2.27
N SER A 205 19.47 -3.67 -2.86
CA SER A 205 20.01 -3.91 -4.20
C SER A 205 19.28 -3.14 -5.31
N THR A 206 18.01 -2.81 -5.11
CA THR A 206 17.17 -2.12 -6.11
C THR A 206 16.82 -0.68 -5.74
N HIS A 207 16.77 -0.34 -4.44
CA HIS A 207 16.29 0.95 -3.93
C HIS A 207 17.34 1.80 -3.21
N SER A 208 18.63 1.44 -3.22
CA SER A 208 19.68 2.25 -2.58
C SER A 208 19.77 3.70 -3.08
N ALA A 209 19.30 3.98 -4.30
CA ALA A 209 19.23 5.34 -4.85
C ALA A 209 18.08 6.19 -4.27
N SER A 210 17.15 5.62 -3.51
CA SER A 210 15.94 6.30 -3.05
C SER A 210 16.05 6.76 -1.60
N ALA A 211 15.94 8.06 -1.37
CA ALA A 211 15.87 8.64 -0.02
C ALA A 211 14.65 8.12 0.75
N ASP A 212 13.51 7.91 0.08
CA ASP A 212 12.29 7.41 0.73
C ASP A 212 12.46 5.98 1.25
N PHE A 213 13.28 5.15 0.59
CA PHE A 213 13.66 3.82 1.07
C PHE A 213 14.48 3.92 2.36
N TRP A 214 15.56 4.71 2.35
CA TRP A 214 16.43 4.89 3.51
C TRP A 214 15.68 5.47 4.71
N LEU A 215 14.85 6.50 4.49
CA LEU A 215 14.02 7.09 5.54
C LEU A 215 12.98 6.11 6.08
N PHE A 216 12.44 5.21 5.25
CA PHE A 216 11.54 4.17 5.72
C PHE A 216 12.27 3.15 6.59
N TRP A 217 13.43 2.66 6.17
CA TRP A 217 14.25 1.76 6.98
C TRP A 217 14.66 2.42 8.31
N TYR A 218 15.15 3.66 8.26
CA TYR A 218 15.50 4.44 9.44
C TYR A 218 14.34 4.53 10.46
N ARG A 219 13.14 4.89 9.99
CA ARG A 219 11.94 4.96 10.85
C ARG A 219 11.61 3.62 11.50
N ILE A 220 11.80 2.51 10.79
CA ILE A 220 11.57 1.18 11.35
C ILE A 220 12.62 0.84 12.41
N GLU A 221 13.91 1.10 12.18
CA GLU A 221 14.96 0.85 13.19
C GLU A 221 14.73 1.67 14.46
N ILE A 222 14.37 2.95 14.33
CA ILE A 222 14.01 3.79 15.48
C ILE A 222 12.80 3.22 16.23
N MET A 223 11.77 2.75 15.51
CA MET A 223 10.59 2.14 16.14
C MET A 223 10.94 0.85 16.90
N VAL A 224 11.77 -0.02 16.31
CA VAL A 224 12.22 -1.27 16.93
C VAL A 224 13.05 -0.97 18.17
N TRP A 225 14.04 -0.08 18.05
CA TRP A 225 14.85 0.38 19.18
C TRP A 225 13.99 0.98 20.29
N ALA A 226 13.06 1.89 19.96
CA ALA A 226 12.21 2.53 20.96
C ALA A 226 11.32 1.50 21.68
N HIS A 227 10.81 0.50 20.96
CA HIS A 227 10.05 -0.59 21.57
C HIS A 227 10.92 -1.43 22.54
N GLU A 228 12.13 -1.82 22.13
CA GLU A 228 13.08 -2.54 22.97
C GLU A 228 13.40 -1.74 24.24
N ARG A 229 13.73 -0.45 24.10
CA ARG A 229 14.00 0.47 25.22
C ARG A 229 12.81 0.66 26.15
N MET A 230 11.61 0.82 25.61
CA MET A 230 10.40 0.99 26.43
C MET A 230 10.05 -0.28 27.21
N SER A 231 10.47 -1.44 26.72
CA SER A 231 10.24 -2.74 27.37
C SER A 231 11.21 -3.02 28.52
N GLU A 232 12.34 -2.31 28.61
CA GLU A 232 13.30 -2.46 29.70
C GLU A 232 12.82 -1.84 31.02
N ALA A 233 13.08 -2.53 32.13
CA ALA A 233 12.66 -2.12 33.47
C ALA A 233 13.47 -0.93 34.01
N VAL A 234 14.74 -0.80 33.62
CA VAL A 234 15.64 0.28 34.04
C VAL A 234 16.16 0.96 32.80
N ARG A 235 15.90 2.25 32.68
CA ARG A 235 16.23 3.04 31.49
C ARG A 235 17.43 3.92 31.80
N ILE A 236 18.59 3.48 31.37
CA ILE A 236 19.82 4.27 31.39
C ILE A 236 20.16 4.59 29.94
N GLU A 237 20.38 5.85 29.64
CA GLU A 237 20.92 6.28 28.35
C GLU A 237 22.45 6.21 28.46
N THR A 238 23.01 5.21 27.81
CA THR A 238 24.45 5.07 27.60
C THR A 238 24.74 4.99 26.11
N PRO A 239 25.99 5.28 25.67
CA PRO A 239 26.38 5.12 24.28
C PRO A 239 26.04 3.74 23.71
N GLU A 240 26.14 2.67 24.51
CA GLU A 240 25.84 1.29 24.07
C GLU A 240 24.35 1.04 23.84
N THR A 241 23.48 1.88 24.40
CA THR A 241 22.02 1.79 24.26
C THR A 241 21.48 2.70 23.18
N ALA A 242 22.33 3.43 22.46
CA ALA A 242 21.93 4.30 21.36
C ALA A 242 21.42 3.47 20.17
N PRO A 243 20.58 4.04 19.27
CA PRO A 243 20.00 3.33 18.14
C PRO A 243 20.99 3.10 16.98
N HIS A 244 22.11 2.41 17.25
CA HIS A 244 23.21 2.23 16.31
C HIS A 244 22.81 1.70 14.92
N ASN A 245 21.79 0.85 14.84
CA ASN A 245 21.27 0.36 13.56
C ASN A 245 20.67 1.51 12.74
N ALA A 246 19.88 2.39 13.38
CA ALA A 246 19.29 3.55 12.71
C ALA A 246 20.40 4.53 12.26
N THR A 247 21.42 4.74 13.10
CA THR A 247 22.61 5.54 12.79
C THR A 247 23.35 4.97 11.58
N SER A 248 23.53 3.64 11.53
CA SER A 248 24.16 2.95 10.41
C SER A 248 23.38 3.11 9.11
N VAL A 249 22.05 2.99 9.17
CA VAL A 249 21.16 3.16 8.00
C VAL A 249 21.29 4.57 7.41
N LEU A 250 21.25 5.62 8.24
CA LEU A 250 21.43 6.99 7.73
C LEU A 250 22.84 7.23 7.19
N ARG A 251 23.87 6.69 7.86
CA ARG A 251 25.25 6.81 7.39
C ARG A 251 25.45 6.13 6.04
N GLU A 252 24.90 4.93 5.86
CA GLU A 252 24.95 4.20 4.59
C GLU A 252 24.16 4.93 3.50
N ALA A 253 23.04 5.58 3.83
CA ALA A 253 22.28 6.41 2.89
C ALA A 253 23.13 7.57 2.36
N LEU A 254 23.84 8.29 3.23
CA LEU A 254 24.72 9.41 2.83
C LEU A 254 25.94 8.97 2.01
N GLN A 255 26.34 7.71 2.09
CA GLN A 255 27.42 7.14 1.28
C GLN A 255 26.98 6.76 -0.14
N GLN A 256 25.67 6.75 -0.45
CA GLN A 256 25.17 6.41 -1.77
C GLN A 256 25.48 7.52 -2.79
N ARG A 257 26.22 7.17 -3.84
CA ARG A 257 26.65 8.14 -4.87
C ARG A 257 25.52 8.68 -5.75
N ASN A 258 24.44 7.93 -5.87
CA ASN A 258 23.32 8.20 -6.78
C ASN A 258 22.00 8.41 -6.02
N LEU A 259 22.08 8.92 -4.79
CA LEU A 259 20.91 9.25 -3.98
C LEU A 259 20.09 10.39 -4.64
N ASP A 260 18.79 10.20 -4.78
CA ASP A 260 17.88 11.12 -5.47
C ASP A 260 17.64 12.44 -4.74
N TRP A 261 17.37 12.40 -3.43
CA TRP A 261 17.06 13.55 -2.58
C TRP A 261 17.92 13.54 -1.29
N PRO A 262 19.24 13.75 -1.39
CA PRO A 262 20.15 13.70 -0.25
C PRO A 262 19.80 14.71 0.86
N GLU A 263 19.21 15.84 0.52
CA GLU A 263 18.78 16.87 1.49
C GLU A 263 17.77 16.33 2.50
N LYS A 264 16.90 15.39 2.11
CA LYS A 264 15.94 14.77 3.04
C LYS A 264 16.63 13.94 4.11
N ILE A 265 17.76 13.30 3.77
CA ILE A 265 18.57 12.54 4.73
C ILE A 265 19.36 13.50 5.61
N LEU A 266 19.93 14.55 5.03
CA LEU A 266 20.67 15.58 5.75
C LEU A 266 19.81 16.39 6.72
N GLU A 267 18.51 16.55 6.46
CA GLU A 267 17.57 17.16 7.41
C GLU A 267 17.38 16.28 8.66
N VAL A 268 17.24 14.96 8.46
CA VAL A 268 17.01 14.01 9.56
C VAL A 268 18.30 13.71 10.34
N TRP A 269 19.46 13.85 9.71
CA TRP A 269 20.74 13.48 10.30
C TRP A 269 21.06 14.24 11.61
N PRO A 270 21.11 15.58 11.67
CA PRO A 270 21.36 16.30 12.92
C PRO A 270 20.30 16.03 13.99
N ASP A 271 19.03 15.92 13.58
CA ASP A 271 17.91 15.65 14.47
C ASP A 271 18.04 14.28 15.14
N HIS A 272 18.48 13.26 14.41
CA HIS A 272 18.75 11.94 14.94
C HIS A 272 19.78 11.99 16.08
N PHE A 273 20.92 12.63 15.85
CA PHE A 273 21.97 12.72 16.88
C PHE A 273 21.52 13.58 18.06
N SER A 274 20.79 14.66 17.81
CA SER A 274 20.28 15.53 18.88
C SER A 274 19.26 14.84 19.78
N GLN A 275 18.53 13.86 19.26
CA GLN A 275 17.47 13.17 19.99
C GLN A 275 17.91 11.85 20.62
N HIS A 276 18.94 11.20 20.09
CA HIS A 276 19.21 9.79 20.42
C HIS A 276 20.67 9.42 20.68
N GLU A 277 21.64 10.25 20.28
CA GLU A 277 23.07 9.90 20.36
C GLU A 277 23.80 10.79 21.38
N SER A 278 25.07 10.46 21.64
CA SER A 278 25.88 11.21 22.60
C SER A 278 26.24 12.62 22.10
N PRO A 279 26.56 13.57 23.01
CA PRO A 279 27.01 14.90 22.62
C PRO A 279 28.26 14.89 21.73
N GLU A 280 29.18 13.94 21.91
CA GLU A 280 30.36 13.76 21.07
C GLU A 280 29.97 13.37 19.64
N ALA A 281 29.07 12.39 19.51
CA ALA A 281 28.56 11.97 18.21
C ALA A 281 27.77 13.08 17.50
N LEU A 282 27.03 13.91 18.25
CA LEU A 282 26.35 15.10 17.72
C LEU A 282 27.35 16.14 17.20
N GLN A 283 28.47 16.36 17.88
CA GLN A 283 29.51 17.28 17.41
C GLN A 283 30.13 16.82 16.10
N GLU A 284 30.41 15.52 15.97
CA GLU A 284 30.89 14.91 14.71
C GLU A 284 29.86 15.08 13.59
N ALA A 285 28.59 14.75 13.85
CA ALA A 285 27.51 14.89 12.87
C ALA A 285 27.31 16.35 12.41
N GLN A 286 27.45 17.32 13.31
CA GLN A 286 27.38 18.75 12.97
C GLN A 286 28.59 19.23 12.15
N ALA A 287 29.76 18.63 12.34
CA ALA A 287 30.93 18.90 11.51
C ALA A 287 30.74 18.33 10.10
N ASP A 288 30.28 17.08 9.99
CA ASP A 288 30.03 16.40 8.71
C ASP A 288 29.00 17.15 7.86
N ALA A 289 27.92 17.66 8.48
CA ALA A 289 26.85 18.39 7.79
C ALA A 289 27.27 19.74 7.17
N ARG A 290 28.47 20.26 7.48
CA ARG A 290 29.00 21.51 6.90
C ARG A 290 29.86 21.30 5.67
N THR A 291 30.22 20.06 5.36
CA THR A 291 31.08 19.64 4.24
C THR A 291 30.27 19.12 3.07
#